data_AF-A0A966TZT8-F1
#
_entry.id   AF-A0A966TZT8-F1
#
_cell.length_a   1.000
_cell.length_b   1.000
_cell.length_c   1.000
_cell.angle_alpha   90.00
_cell.angle_beta   90.00
_cell.angle_gamma   90.00
#
_symmetry.space_group_name_H-M   'P 1'
#
loop_
_entity.id
_entity.type
_entity.pdbx_description
1 polymer ?
#
loop_
_entity_poly.entity_id
_entity_poly.type
_entity_poly.pdbx_seq_one_letter_code
_entity_poly.pdbx_strand_id
1 'polypeptide(L)'
;MTSDFSDFLKPGPTVQSDDDAVVGFSRRAIGTETQATEQAVLLYYAVRDQIRYDGYDLDISETGLSARRNLELGHGWCVSKAILLAACCRSLGIPARLGYADVRNHLSTRKMREKMGTDIFFWHGYTS
;
A
#
# COMPACT_ATOMS: atom_id res chain seq x y z
N MET A 1 -20.83 -8.68 17.80
CA MET A 1 -20.17 -7.37 17.95
C MET A 1 -20.09 -6.76 16.56
N THR A 2 -20.84 -5.70 16.28
CA THR A 2 -20.62 -4.89 15.08
C THR A 2 -19.32 -4.12 15.31
N SER A 3 -18.23 -4.59 14.70
CA SER A 3 -16.95 -3.90 14.73
C SER A 3 -17.10 -2.55 14.05
N ASP A 4 -16.85 -1.48 14.79
CA ASP A 4 -16.78 -0.12 14.26
C ASP A 4 -15.51 0.01 13.41
N PHE A 5 -15.68 0.29 12.12
CA PHE A 5 -14.59 0.45 11.16
C PHE A 5 -14.38 1.91 10.74
N SER A 6 -15.06 2.87 11.38
CA SER A 6 -15.01 4.29 11.02
C SER A 6 -13.61 4.89 11.09
N ASP A 7 -12.78 4.44 12.03
CA ASP A 7 -11.38 4.87 12.13
C ASP A 7 -10.54 4.45 10.90
N PHE A 8 -10.90 3.34 10.26
CA PHE A 8 -10.20 2.84 9.07
C PHE A 8 -10.69 3.47 7.77
N LEU A 9 -11.51 4.51 7.86
CA LEU A 9 -11.89 5.40 6.75
C LEU A 9 -11.16 6.74 6.81
N LYS A 10 -10.60 7.10 7.97
CA LYS A 10 -9.98 8.41 8.18
C LYS A 10 -8.63 8.51 7.47
N PRO A 11 -8.26 9.69 6.94
CA PRO A 11 -6.91 9.96 6.48
C PRO A 11 -5.93 9.97 7.65
N GLY A 12 -4.64 9.92 7.35
CA GLY A 12 -3.55 10.08 8.31
C GLY A 12 -2.29 10.64 7.66
N PRO A 13 -1.21 10.85 8.44
CA PRO A 13 0.02 11.51 7.96
C PRO A 13 0.62 10.84 6.70
N THR A 14 0.57 9.51 6.64
CA THR A 14 1.07 8.71 5.51
C THR A 14 -0.06 8.15 4.64
N VAL A 15 -1.18 7.75 5.25
CA VAL A 15 -2.38 7.21 4.57
C VAL A 15 -3.28 8.37 4.13
N GLN A 16 -2.79 9.13 3.15
CA GLN A 16 -3.37 10.40 2.68
C GLN A 16 -4.56 10.17 1.74
N SER A 17 -5.65 9.61 2.26
CA SER A 17 -6.84 9.24 1.47
C SER A 17 -7.66 10.42 0.94
N ASP A 18 -7.37 11.63 1.41
CA ASP A 18 -7.94 12.90 1.02
C ASP A 18 -7.05 13.70 0.04
N ASP A 19 -5.84 13.22 -0.28
CA ASP A 19 -4.97 13.83 -1.29
C ASP A 19 -5.55 13.66 -2.71
N ASP A 20 -5.61 14.75 -3.47
CA ASP A 20 -6.20 14.77 -4.82
C ASP A 20 -5.54 13.78 -5.79
N ALA A 21 -4.22 13.56 -5.67
CA ALA A 21 -3.52 12.61 -6.54
C ALA A 21 -3.91 11.17 -6.20
N VAL A 22 -4.07 10.86 -4.91
CA VAL A 22 -4.56 9.56 -4.42
C VAL A 22 -6.00 9.33 -4.86
N VAL A 23 -6.90 10.29 -4.60
CA VAL A 23 -8.32 10.22 -5.03
C VAL A 23 -8.42 10.05 -6.55
N GLY A 24 -7.65 10.83 -7.30
CA GLY A 24 -7.61 10.76 -8.75
C GLY A 24 -7.09 9.40 -9.27
N PHE A 25 -6.06 8.85 -8.65
CA PHE A 25 -5.55 7.52 -8.97
C PHE A 25 -6.59 6.44 -8.70
N SER A 26 -7.24 6.46 -7.52
CA SER A 26 -8.28 5.50 -7.14
C SER A 26 -9.44 5.51 -8.14
N ARG A 27 -9.96 6.70 -8.48
CA ARG A 27 -11.09 6.84 -9.42
C ARG A 27 -10.74 6.34 -10.82
N ARG A 28 -9.52 6.61 -11.31
CA ARG A 28 -9.07 6.07 -12.61
C ARG A 28 -8.94 4.54 -12.58
N ALA A 29 -8.44 3.98 -11.49
CA ALA A 29 -8.26 2.54 -11.34
C ALA A 29 -9.58 1.78 -11.31
N ILE A 30 -10.60 2.28 -10.61
CA ILE A 30 -11.91 1.61 -10.53
C ILE A 30 -12.82 1.85 -11.75
N GLY A 31 -12.56 2.90 -12.52
CA GLY A 31 -13.41 3.29 -13.64
C GLY A 31 -14.85 3.58 -13.22
N THR A 32 -15.78 2.71 -13.62
CA THR A 32 -17.22 2.83 -13.32
C THR A 32 -17.72 1.77 -12.34
N GLU A 33 -16.83 0.96 -11.77
CA GLU A 33 -17.20 -0.09 -10.82
C GLU A 33 -17.79 0.52 -9.54
N THR A 34 -18.81 -0.13 -8.97
CA THR A 34 -19.56 0.33 -7.81
C THR A 34 -19.53 -0.64 -6.63
N GLN A 35 -19.21 -1.92 -6.87
CA GLN A 35 -19.08 -2.93 -5.84
C GLN A 35 -17.75 -2.75 -5.10
N ALA A 36 -17.81 -2.53 -3.78
CA ALA A 36 -16.64 -2.25 -2.95
C ALA A 36 -15.55 -3.35 -3.06
N THR A 37 -15.94 -4.63 -3.13
CA THR A 37 -15.00 -5.74 -3.28
C THR A 37 -14.26 -5.68 -4.60
N GLU A 38 -14.96 -5.45 -5.71
CA GLU A 38 -14.35 -5.34 -7.03
C GLU A 38 -13.49 -4.08 -7.16
N GLN A 39 -13.92 -2.96 -6.57
CA GLN A 39 -13.10 -1.76 -6.45
C GLN A 39 -11.78 -2.06 -5.73
N ALA A 40 -11.80 -2.75 -4.58
CA ALA A 40 -10.59 -3.11 -3.85
C ALA A 40 -9.65 -4.02 -4.67
N VAL A 41 -10.21 -4.96 -5.44
CA VAL A 41 -9.44 -5.81 -6.36
C VAL A 41 -8.78 -4.99 -7.48
N LEU A 42 -9.52 -4.06 -8.09
CA LEU A 42 -8.98 -3.16 -9.12
C LEU A 42 -7.89 -2.25 -8.57
N LEU A 43 -8.07 -1.69 -7.37
CA LEU A 43 -7.06 -0.90 -6.68
C LEU A 43 -5.80 -1.73 -6.40
N TYR A 44 -5.96 -2.98 -5.93
CA TYR A 44 -4.84 -3.89 -5.72
C TYR A 44 -4.05 -4.10 -7.00
N TYR A 45 -4.70 -4.39 -8.13
CA TYR A 45 -4.01 -4.56 -9.42
C TYR A 45 -3.35 -3.27 -9.90
N ALA A 46 -4.02 -2.12 -9.76
CA ALA A 46 -3.43 -0.83 -10.13
C ALA A 46 -2.16 -0.53 -9.32
N VAL A 47 -2.19 -0.71 -7.99
CA VAL A 47 -1.00 -0.51 -7.14
C VAL A 47 0.07 -1.56 -7.44
N ARG A 48 -0.30 -2.83 -7.66
CA ARG A 48 0.66 -3.90 -7.99
C ARG A 48 1.40 -3.63 -9.29
N ASP A 49 0.67 -3.24 -10.32
CA ASP A 49 1.17 -3.22 -11.70
C ASP A 49 1.72 -1.86 -12.14
N GLN A 50 1.19 -0.76 -11.61
CA GLN A 50 1.61 0.60 -12.01
C GLN A 50 2.70 1.18 -11.09
N ILE A 51 2.88 0.63 -9.89
CA ILE A 51 3.93 1.05 -8.97
C ILE A 51 5.00 -0.04 -8.94
N ARG A 52 6.17 0.24 -9.50
CA ARG A 52 7.26 -0.74 -9.56
C ARG A 52 7.73 -1.14 -8.16
N TYR A 53 7.98 -2.43 -7.94
CA TYR A 53 8.58 -2.88 -6.69
C TYR A 53 10.08 -2.56 -6.67
N ASP A 54 10.53 -1.79 -5.67
CA ASP A 54 11.93 -1.51 -5.38
C ASP A 54 12.17 -1.63 -3.87
N GLY A 55 12.89 -2.68 -3.47
CA GLY A 55 13.23 -2.95 -2.07
C GLY A 55 14.55 -2.34 -1.60
N TYR A 56 15.20 -1.49 -2.40
CA TYR A 56 16.50 -0.91 -2.08
C TYR A 56 16.44 0.56 -1.65
N ASP A 57 15.36 1.28 -2.00
CA ASP A 57 15.13 2.68 -1.61
C ASP A 57 14.22 2.76 -0.37
N LEU A 58 14.85 2.56 0.80
CA LEU A 58 14.16 2.46 2.09
C LEU A 58 14.19 3.81 2.83
N ASP A 59 13.28 4.71 2.49
CA ASP A 59 13.01 5.91 3.29
C ASP A 59 11.83 5.65 4.24
N ILE A 60 12.13 5.56 5.54
CA ILE A 60 11.16 5.29 6.61
C ILE A 60 10.63 6.57 7.28
N SER A 61 10.98 7.75 6.77
CA SER A 61 10.37 9.00 7.23
C SER A 61 8.87 9.06 6.86
N GLU A 62 8.09 9.90 7.54
CA GLU A 62 6.68 10.11 7.19
C GLU A 62 6.51 10.51 5.71
N THR A 63 7.39 11.38 5.21
CA THR A 63 7.43 11.78 3.80
C THR A 63 7.71 10.59 2.88
N GLY A 64 8.75 9.80 3.18
CA GLY A 64 9.15 8.61 2.42
C GLY A 64 8.06 7.54 2.35
N LEU A 65 7.31 7.39 3.43
CA LEU A 65 6.22 6.41 3.55
C LEU A 65 4.87 6.91 3.02
N SER A 66 4.75 8.19 2.69
CA SER A 66 3.47 8.78 2.30
C SER A 66 2.90 8.23 0.98
N ALA A 67 1.57 8.07 0.92
CA ALA A 67 0.87 7.58 -0.28
C ALA A 67 1.12 8.49 -1.49
N ARG A 68 1.11 9.81 -1.28
CA ARG A 68 1.40 10.80 -2.32
C ARG A 68 2.80 10.62 -2.91
N ARG A 69 3.84 10.52 -2.07
CA ARG A 69 5.21 10.36 -2.55
C ARG A 69 5.39 9.05 -3.32
N ASN A 70 4.70 7.98 -2.92
CA ASN A 70 4.74 6.73 -3.65
C ASN A 70 4.23 6.87 -5.10
N LEU A 71 3.12 7.59 -5.29
CA LEU A 71 2.62 7.93 -6.63
C LEU A 71 3.59 8.80 -7.43
N GLU A 72 4.24 9.78 -6.80
CA GLU A 72 5.22 10.66 -7.45
C GLU A 72 6.47 9.90 -7.91
N LEU A 73 6.95 8.95 -7.11
CA LEU A 73 8.13 8.14 -7.44
C LEU A 73 7.81 7.05 -8.47
N GLY A 74 6.57 6.57 -8.52
CA GLY A 74 6.16 5.45 -9.37
C GLY A 74 6.79 4.10 -8.97
N HIS A 75 7.42 4.03 -7.80
CA HIS A 75 8.00 2.83 -7.24
C HIS A 75 7.99 2.84 -5.72
N GLY A 76 8.09 1.66 -5.13
CA GLY A 76 8.17 1.50 -3.68
C GLY A 76 8.28 0.04 -3.28
N TRP A 77 8.23 -0.21 -1.97
CA TRP A 77 8.38 -1.54 -1.38
C TRP A 77 7.12 -1.92 -0.63
N CYS A 78 7.12 -3.08 0.03
CA CYS A 78 5.92 -3.64 0.66
C CYS A 78 5.16 -2.65 1.56
N VAL A 79 5.87 -1.90 2.41
CA VAL A 79 5.27 -0.92 3.33
C VAL A 79 4.66 0.25 2.59
N SER A 80 5.42 0.96 1.75
CA SER A 80 4.90 2.14 1.07
C SER A 80 3.78 1.78 0.07
N LYS A 81 3.84 0.61 -0.58
CA LYS A 81 2.76 0.12 -1.45
C LYS A 81 1.50 -0.24 -0.65
N ALA A 82 1.62 -0.81 0.54
CA ALA A 82 0.49 -1.07 1.43
C ALA A 82 -0.15 0.24 1.92
N ILE A 83 0.65 1.27 2.21
CA ILE A 83 0.16 2.61 2.55
C ILE A 83 -0.66 3.22 1.42
N LEU A 84 -0.13 3.16 0.19
CA LEU A 84 -0.86 3.65 -0.98
C LEU A 84 -2.18 2.89 -1.19
N LEU A 85 -2.17 1.55 -1.12
CA LEU A 85 -3.38 0.76 -1.27
C LEU A 85 -4.43 1.09 -0.20
N ALA A 86 -4.01 1.24 1.07
CA ALA A 86 -4.91 1.65 2.14
C ALA A 86 -5.51 3.04 1.87
N ALA A 87 -4.69 4.01 1.44
CA ALA A 87 -5.15 5.36 1.13
C ALA A 87 -6.18 5.35 -0.01
N CYS A 88 -5.93 4.54 -1.05
CA CYS A 88 -6.85 4.37 -2.16
C CYS A 88 -8.20 3.79 -1.73
N CYS A 89 -8.19 2.70 -0.95
CA CYS A 89 -9.42 2.10 -0.44
C CYS A 89 -10.24 3.11 0.38
N ARG A 90 -9.57 3.80 1.32
CA ARG A 90 -10.21 4.80 2.18
C ARG A 90 -10.80 5.96 1.39
N SER A 91 -10.13 6.40 0.31
CA SER A 91 -10.63 7.46 -0.56
C SER A 91 -11.97 7.14 -1.25
N LEU A 92 -12.32 5.86 -1.33
CA LEU A 92 -13.57 5.35 -1.89
C LEU A 92 -14.57 4.87 -0.82
N GLY A 93 -14.28 5.12 0.46
CA GLY A 93 -15.16 4.68 1.55
C GLY A 93 -15.03 3.19 1.90
N ILE A 94 -13.96 2.52 1.48
CA ILE A 94 -13.67 1.13 1.84
C ILE A 94 -12.74 1.15 3.06
N PRO A 95 -13.18 0.63 4.23
CA PRO A 95 -12.32 0.58 5.41
C PRO A 95 -11.10 -0.31 5.13
N ALA A 96 -9.90 0.23 5.38
CA ALA A 96 -8.66 -0.48 5.11
C ALA A 96 -7.61 -0.22 6.21
N ARG A 97 -6.95 -1.29 6.66
CA ARG A 97 -5.93 -1.29 7.72
C ARG A 97 -4.56 -1.63 7.15
N LEU A 98 -3.53 -1.08 7.79
CA LEU A 98 -2.17 -1.54 7.61
C LEU A 98 -1.91 -2.70 8.55
N GLY A 99 -1.31 -3.76 8.03
CA GLY A 99 -0.79 -4.88 8.78
C GLY A 99 0.69 -5.09 8.49
N TYR A 100 1.38 -5.70 9.46
CA TYR A 100 2.79 -6.03 9.36
C TYR A 100 3.02 -7.45 9.83
N ALA A 101 3.83 -8.20 9.09
CA ALA A 101 4.16 -9.57 9.43
C ALA A 101 5.61 -9.89 9.07
N ASP A 102 6.20 -10.83 9.77
CA ASP A 102 7.49 -11.41 9.36
C ASP A 102 7.24 -12.51 8.34
N VAL A 103 7.82 -12.37 7.16
CA VAL A 103 7.59 -13.31 6.04
C VAL A 103 8.89 -13.98 5.66
N ARG A 104 8.91 -15.32 5.61
CA ARG A 104 10.02 -16.06 5.00
C ARG A 104 9.86 -16.04 3.49
N ASN A 105 10.80 -15.42 2.78
CA ASN A 105 10.72 -15.28 1.33
C ASN A 105 11.59 -16.31 0.60
N HIS A 106 10.94 -17.39 0.18
CA HIS A 106 11.57 -18.47 -0.59
C HIS A 106 11.93 -18.08 -2.04
N LEU A 107 11.41 -16.95 -2.54
CA LEU A 107 11.63 -16.44 -3.89
C LEU A 107 12.64 -15.29 -3.94
N SER A 108 13.25 -14.93 -2.82
CA SER A 108 14.28 -13.89 -2.75
C SER A 108 15.51 -14.26 -3.60
N THR A 109 16.23 -13.28 -4.13
CA THR A 109 17.49 -13.56 -4.83
C THR A 109 18.61 -13.85 -3.83
N ARG A 110 19.63 -14.61 -4.25
CA ARG A 110 20.81 -14.87 -3.41
C ARG A 110 21.47 -13.57 -2.94
N LYS A 111 21.66 -12.60 -3.85
CA LYS A 111 22.22 -11.27 -3.55
C LYS A 111 21.42 -10.52 -2.48
N MET A 112 20.09 -10.60 -2.51
CA MET A 112 19.23 -9.96 -1.52
C MET A 112 19.36 -10.62 -0.15
N ARG A 113 19.37 -11.96 -0.09
CA ARG A 113 19.58 -12.70 1.17
C ARG A 113 20.96 -12.45 1.78
N GLU A 114 22.00 -12.41 0.96
CA GLU A 114 23.36 -12.09 1.43
C GLU A 114 23.43 -10.67 2.01
N LYS A 115 22.75 -9.70 1.40
CA LYS A 115 22.66 -8.33 1.92
C LYS A 115 21.85 -8.25 3.23
N MET A 116 20.77 -9.01 3.34
CA MET A 116 19.90 -9.01 4.53
C MET A 116 20.45 -9.87 5.68
N GLY A 117 21.35 -10.82 5.39
CA GLY A 117 21.85 -11.79 6.37
C GLY A 117 20.82 -12.84 6.81
N THR A 118 19.66 -12.88 6.16
CA THR A 118 18.52 -13.75 6.51
C THR A 118 17.61 -13.99 5.29
N ASP A 119 16.74 -15.00 5.37
CA ASP A 119 15.62 -15.22 4.44
C ASP A 119 14.28 -14.70 5.00
N ILE A 120 14.30 -14.07 6.18
CA ILE A 120 13.15 -13.44 6.83
C ILE A 120 13.08 -11.95 6.46
N PHE A 121 11.92 -11.54 5.98
CA PHE A 121 11.57 -10.17 5.67
C PHE A 121 10.77 -9.63 6.84
N PHE A 122 11.48 -8.99 7.76
CA PHE A 122 10.87 -8.40 8.94
C PHE A 122 9.96 -7.23 8.56
N TRP A 123 8.82 -7.11 9.25
CA TRP A 123 7.88 -5.99 9.07
C TRP A 123 7.36 -5.84 7.63
N HIS A 124 7.06 -6.94 6.95
CA HIS A 124 6.43 -6.92 5.65
C HIS A 124 5.05 -6.26 5.73
N GLY A 125 4.88 -5.12 5.05
CA GLY A 125 3.63 -4.37 5.04
C GLY A 125 2.59 -4.97 4.08
N TYR A 126 1.35 -5.04 4.55
CA TYR A 126 0.17 -5.41 3.75
C TYR A 126 -1.05 -4.57 4.13
N THR A 127 -2.09 -4.62 3.31
CA THR A 127 -3.37 -3.95 3.55
C THR A 127 -4.47 -4.99 3.77
N SER A 128 -5.36 -4.78 4.75
CA SER A 128 -6.50 -5.66 5.09
C SER A 128 -7.79 -4.92 5.34
#